data_AF-Q17FX4-F1
#
_entry.id   AF-Q17FX4-F1
#
_cell.length_a   1.000
_cell.length_b   1.000
_cell.length_c   1.000
_cell.angle_alpha   90.00
_cell.angle_beta   90.00
_cell.angle_gamma   90.00
#
_symmetry.space_group_name_H-M   'P 1'
#
loop_
_entity.id
_entity.type
_entity.pdbx_description
1 polymer ?
#
loop_
_entity_poly.entity_id
_entity_poly.type
_entity_poly.pdbx_seq_one_letter_code
_entity_poly.pdbx_strand_id
1 'polypeptide(L)'
;MSPSGLALAISGLLCTPILAVISPKVQNYTLTAIEYLSELHIDRFECIFCDVSGGTHFDYDFQELIQSPRLDSIAKYVINDSSLLSHRAGLPWFPALVVFNVHAEKVYFNTDQFEINPHTRILILFELDSMYSVVVTLRAFFLGTHFTRMICLESTDMVFIRVGFNGTFDSFLGYLEPSELFKNILYDMGGRTIGYSGSARVSPKHMNWMKETACLFSNDPTLLVICGFERHSLHTADVKEKLLFLSLIIFFFLMTNAYETRIISFMIEKPSIHKIRTLQELIESGLRLAAEKVSKIALFNDPRFSGMLLDISNHSVDNLDGINAFYGPSSYMEDRIRMPVNYDYKRRRPAYYILDETNGMAVCLYWLPLYDSLMEMFYYTERIFFEAGLLTKWTRDDSRNFSSYQVRLLRRRDLNFADFQDRLGFDDMLPAWIAIGVGLVAGWLVFVGELILFRCFSMYDKTKDVGSKVWVL
;
A
#
# COMPACT_ATOMS: atom_id res chain seq x y z
N MET A 1 33.22 79.77 24.42
CA MET A 1 32.19 78.81 23.97
C MET A 1 32.72 78.14 22.72
N SER A 2 33.05 76.84 22.78
CA SER A 2 33.78 76.15 21.70
C SER A 2 32.82 75.58 20.64
N PRO A 3 33.21 75.52 19.35
CA PRO A 3 32.36 75.03 18.27
C PRO A 3 32.12 73.51 18.28
N SER A 4 32.70 72.78 19.24
CA SER A 4 32.69 71.32 19.30
C SER A 4 31.43 70.71 19.93
N GLY A 5 30.58 71.51 20.59
CA GLY A 5 29.34 71.04 21.22
C GLY A 5 28.15 70.90 20.26
N LEU A 6 28.15 71.63 19.13
CA LEU A 6 27.03 71.66 18.19
C LEU A 6 27.12 70.56 17.11
N ALA A 7 28.33 70.07 16.80
CA ALA A 7 28.53 68.99 15.82
C ALA A 7 28.11 67.59 16.36
N LEU A 8 28.23 67.35 17.67
CA LEU A 8 27.79 66.10 18.30
C LEU A 8 26.26 66.01 18.46
N ALA A 9 25.57 67.15 18.58
CA ALA A 9 24.10 67.18 18.63
C ALA A 9 23.46 66.96 17.25
N ILE A 10 24.11 67.36 16.15
CA ILE A 10 23.59 67.18 14.78
C ILE A 10 23.86 65.75 14.26
N SER A 11 24.97 65.12 14.66
CA SER A 11 25.25 63.72 14.28
C SER A 11 24.35 62.70 15.03
N GLY A 12 23.78 63.07 16.17
CA GLY A 12 22.79 62.27 16.89
C GLY A 12 21.35 62.39 16.37
N LEU A 13 21.06 63.37 15.49
CA LEU A 13 19.72 63.61 14.94
C LEU A 13 19.52 63.08 13.51
N LEU A 14 20.57 62.59 12.86
CA LEU A 14 20.52 62.04 11.49
C LEU A 14 20.64 60.51 11.42
N CYS A 15 20.82 59.83 12.54
CA CYS A 15 20.57 58.40 12.64
C CYS A 15 19.10 58.17 13.02
N THR A 16 18.18 58.55 12.13
CA THR A 16 16.87 57.92 12.18
C THR A 16 17.11 56.44 11.89
N PRO A 17 16.73 55.52 12.79
CA PRO A 17 16.82 54.10 12.49
C PRO A 17 16.08 53.90 11.17
N ILE A 18 16.78 53.34 10.18
CA ILE A 18 16.16 52.92 8.94
C ILE A 18 15.07 51.95 9.38
N LEU A 19 13.82 52.37 9.21
CA LEU A 19 12.68 51.52 9.52
C LEU A 19 12.81 50.32 8.59
N ALA A 20 12.76 49.12 9.17
CA ALA A 20 12.60 47.91 8.40
C ALA A 20 11.37 48.06 7.51
N VAL A 21 11.51 47.81 6.21
CA VAL A 21 10.39 47.93 5.27
C VAL A 21 10.19 46.62 4.53
N ILE A 22 9.05 45.96 4.76
CA ILE A 22 8.62 44.84 3.92
C ILE A 22 7.74 45.42 2.83
N SER A 23 8.22 45.41 1.59
CA SER A 23 7.48 45.96 0.46
C SER A 23 6.08 45.32 0.35
N PRO A 24 5.03 46.09 -0.01
CA PRO A 24 3.67 45.55 -0.16
C PRO A 24 3.59 44.38 -1.15
N LYS A 25 4.50 44.35 -2.12
CA LYS A 25 4.64 43.26 -3.10
C LYS A 25 5.10 41.96 -2.42
N VAL A 26 6.12 42.02 -1.57
CA VAL A 26 6.62 40.87 -0.80
C VAL A 26 5.56 40.43 0.21
N GLN A 27 4.88 41.35 0.89
CA GLN A 27 3.80 41.01 1.81
C GLN A 27 2.68 40.23 1.10
N ASN A 28 2.17 40.76 -0.01
CA ASN A 28 1.11 40.11 -0.79
C ASN A 28 1.54 38.74 -1.34
N TYR A 29 2.79 38.61 -1.79
CA TYR A 29 3.32 37.33 -2.22
C TYR A 29 3.38 36.32 -1.08
N THR A 30 3.92 36.71 0.08
CA THR A 30 4.01 35.86 1.26
C THR A 30 2.63 35.38 1.71
N LEU A 31 1.63 36.25 1.73
CA LEU A 31 0.23 35.87 2.02
C LEU A 31 -0.30 34.85 1.01
N THR A 32 -0.06 35.07 -0.28
CA THR A 32 -0.49 34.16 -1.35
C THR A 32 0.21 32.80 -1.26
N ALA A 33 1.49 32.78 -0.89
CA ALA A 33 2.23 31.54 -0.68
C ALA A 33 1.72 30.77 0.53
N ILE A 34 1.37 31.46 1.62
CA ILE A 34 0.80 30.86 2.82
C ILE A 34 -0.59 30.25 2.52
N GLU A 35 -1.47 30.99 1.86
CA GLU A 35 -2.80 30.50 1.46
C GLU A 35 -2.68 29.25 0.57
N TYR A 36 -1.85 29.32 -0.48
CA TYR A 36 -1.60 28.19 -1.37
C TYR A 36 -1.11 26.95 -0.62
N LEU A 37 -0.17 27.11 0.31
CA LEU A 37 0.32 26.00 1.12
C LEU A 37 -0.75 25.46 2.09
N SER A 38 -1.64 26.31 2.57
CA SER A 38 -2.74 25.91 3.46
C SER A 38 -3.79 25.09 2.73
N GLU A 39 -4.11 25.42 1.48
CA GLU A 39 -5.06 24.66 0.65
C GLU A 39 -4.56 23.26 0.31
N LEU A 40 -3.24 23.11 0.15
CA LEU A 40 -2.61 21.80 -0.11
C LEU A 40 -2.46 20.93 1.14
N HIS A 41 -2.58 21.51 2.33
CA HIS A 41 -2.35 20.79 3.57
C HIS A 41 -3.66 20.12 4.03
N ILE A 42 -3.64 18.80 4.18
CA ILE A 42 -4.83 18.01 4.55
C ILE A 42 -5.23 18.28 6.00
N ASP A 43 -4.24 18.42 6.88
CA ASP A 43 -4.44 18.69 8.31
C ASP A 43 -4.40 20.19 8.63
N ARG A 44 -4.66 20.54 9.89
CA ARG A 44 -4.55 21.91 10.41
C ARG A 44 -3.22 22.56 9.99
N PHE A 45 -3.31 23.65 9.22
CA PHE A 45 -2.16 24.42 8.82
C PHE A 45 -1.69 25.32 9.97
N GLU A 46 -0.57 24.96 10.59
CA GLU A 46 0.04 25.71 11.69
C GLU A 46 1.27 26.48 11.19
N CYS A 47 1.28 27.79 11.42
CA CYS A 47 2.33 28.71 10.98
C CYS A 47 2.94 29.43 12.18
N ILE A 48 4.28 29.38 12.27
CA ILE A 48 5.04 30.12 13.30
C ILE A 48 5.67 31.35 12.65
N PHE A 49 5.40 32.52 13.22
CA PHE A 49 6.00 33.80 12.83
C PHE A 49 7.02 34.20 13.88
N CYS A 50 8.26 34.41 13.47
CA CYS A 50 9.37 34.79 14.33
C CYS A 50 9.88 36.17 13.90
N ASP A 51 9.67 37.19 14.73
CA ASP A 51 10.25 38.52 14.53
C ASP A 51 11.60 38.61 15.24
N VAL A 52 12.65 38.86 14.46
CA VAL A 52 14.06 38.82 14.88
C VAL A 52 14.78 40.09 14.42
N SER A 53 14.09 41.20 14.61
CA SER A 53 14.51 42.55 14.23
C SER A 53 15.48 43.19 15.26
N GLY A 54 15.84 42.49 16.34
CA GLY A 54 16.80 42.93 17.35
C GLY A 54 16.37 44.15 18.17
N GLY A 55 15.14 44.62 17.96
CA GLY A 55 14.57 45.80 18.59
C GLY A 55 13.63 45.46 19.75
N THR A 56 13.38 46.44 20.62
CA THR A 56 12.28 46.36 21.61
C THR A 56 10.89 46.51 20.99
N HIS A 57 10.84 46.89 19.71
CA HIS A 57 9.60 47.17 18.98
C HIS A 57 9.42 46.12 17.90
N PHE A 58 8.20 45.59 17.82
CA PHE A 58 7.80 44.67 16.77
C PHE A 58 7.75 45.41 15.44
N ASP A 59 8.23 44.79 14.38
CA ASP A 59 8.20 45.36 13.03
C ASP A 59 6.74 45.59 12.59
N TYR A 60 6.40 46.85 12.29
CA TYR A 60 5.03 47.23 11.93
C TYR A 60 4.54 46.53 10.65
N ASP A 61 5.40 46.41 9.65
CA ASP A 61 5.05 45.79 8.37
C ASP A 61 4.87 44.27 8.54
N PHE A 62 5.69 43.64 9.39
CA PHE A 62 5.51 42.24 9.74
C PHE A 62 4.25 42.01 10.58
N GLN A 63 3.89 42.97 11.45
CA GLN A 63 2.64 42.95 12.20
C GLN A 63 1.43 43.02 11.26
N GLU A 64 1.47 43.91 10.28
CA GLU A 64 0.43 44.03 9.25
C GLU A 64 0.25 42.72 8.48
N LEU A 65 1.35 42.05 8.13
CA LEU A 65 1.33 40.73 7.50
C LEU A 65 0.64 39.67 8.38
N ILE A 66 0.96 39.62 9.67
CA ILE A 66 0.37 38.65 10.63
C ILE A 66 -1.11 38.93 10.89
N GLN A 67 -1.48 40.21 10.92
CA GLN A 67 -2.86 40.69 11.14
C GLN A 67 -3.72 40.65 9.88
N SER A 68 -3.16 40.27 8.73
CA SER A 68 -3.91 40.16 7.49
C SER A 68 -5.11 39.21 7.64
N PRO A 69 -6.34 39.63 7.24
CA PRO A 69 -7.54 38.80 7.35
C PRO A 69 -7.47 37.55 6.47
N ARG A 70 -6.58 37.54 5.47
CA ARG A 70 -6.27 36.38 4.63
C ARG A 70 -5.73 35.19 5.43
N LEU A 71 -5.19 35.44 6.62
CA LEU A 71 -4.64 34.42 7.52
C LEU A 71 -5.58 34.05 8.68
N ASP A 72 -6.86 34.43 8.63
CA ASP A 72 -7.80 34.21 9.75
C ASP A 72 -8.12 32.72 9.99
N SER A 73 -8.07 31.90 8.94
CA SER A 73 -8.29 30.45 9.03
C SER A 73 -7.06 29.67 9.52
N ILE A 74 -5.90 30.32 9.61
CA ILE A 74 -4.61 29.68 9.88
C ILE A 74 -4.26 29.81 11.36
N ALA A 75 -3.74 28.73 11.95
CA ALA A 75 -3.25 28.78 13.33
C ALA A 75 -1.89 29.49 13.38
N LYS A 76 -1.85 30.65 14.06
CA LYS A 76 -0.69 31.54 14.12
C LYS A 76 -0.02 31.47 15.50
N TYR A 77 1.30 31.23 15.53
CA TYR A 77 2.13 31.38 16.72
C TYR A 77 3.12 32.51 16.47
N VAL A 78 3.13 33.55 17.31
CA VAL A 78 3.99 34.72 17.12
C VAL A 78 5.06 34.74 18.22
N ILE A 79 6.31 34.80 17.80
CA ILE A 79 7.49 34.82 18.64
C ILE A 79 8.21 36.13 18.35
N ASN A 80 8.57 36.85 19.40
CA ASN A 80 9.35 38.09 19.32
C ASN A 80 10.67 37.90 20.09
N ASP A 81 11.71 38.65 19.77
CA ASP A 81 13.03 38.64 20.42
C ASP A 81 12.98 38.81 21.94
N SER A 82 11.95 39.47 22.47
CA SER A 82 11.75 39.62 23.92
C SER A 82 11.27 38.34 24.62
N SER A 83 10.80 37.33 23.88
CA SER A 83 10.28 36.10 24.44
C SER A 83 11.41 35.09 24.70
N LEU A 84 11.74 34.90 25.99
CA LEU A 84 12.57 33.77 26.42
C LEU A 84 11.76 32.48 26.22
N LEU A 85 11.95 31.82 25.08
CA LEU A 85 11.33 30.53 24.82
C LEU A 85 11.92 29.48 25.75
N SER A 86 11.14 29.07 26.74
CA SER A 86 11.43 27.82 27.44
C SER A 86 11.15 26.63 26.51
N HIS A 87 11.85 25.51 26.72
CA HIS A 87 11.64 24.23 25.99
C HIS A 87 10.17 23.74 26.01
N ARG A 88 9.30 24.34 26.83
CA ARG A 88 7.86 24.04 26.95
C ARG A 88 6.94 25.17 26.50
N ALA A 89 7.38 26.06 25.60
CA ALA A 89 6.56 27.17 25.11
C ALA A 89 5.27 26.75 24.37
N GLY A 90 5.00 25.44 24.22
CA GLY A 90 3.79 24.94 23.59
C GLY A 90 3.77 25.10 22.07
N LEU A 91 4.93 25.37 21.47
CA LEU A 91 5.07 25.44 20.01
C LEU A 91 4.84 24.05 19.41
N PRO A 92 4.20 23.97 18.23
CA PRO A 92 4.04 22.71 17.55
C PRO A 92 5.39 22.17 17.09
N TRP A 93 5.59 20.86 17.21
CA TRP A 93 6.82 20.18 16.77
C TRP A 93 6.88 20.02 15.25
N PHE A 94 5.73 20.09 14.59
CA PHE A 94 5.55 19.87 13.16
C PHE A 94 4.78 21.03 12.50
N PRO A 95 5.23 22.29 12.64
CA PRO A 95 4.58 23.39 11.96
C PRO A 95 4.67 23.19 10.44
N ALA A 96 3.61 23.58 9.72
CA ALA A 96 3.57 23.45 8.27
C ALA A 96 4.50 24.45 7.57
N LEU A 97 4.70 25.62 8.21
CA LEU A 97 5.55 26.71 7.77
C LEU A 97 6.07 27.51 8.98
N VAL A 98 7.32 27.96 8.87
CA VAL A 98 7.92 28.95 9.78
C VAL A 98 8.38 30.14 8.95
N VAL A 99 7.97 31.34 9.36
CA VAL A 99 8.32 32.61 8.71
C VAL A 99 9.20 33.41 9.67
N PHE A 100 10.46 33.63 9.31
CA PHE A 100 11.37 34.50 10.04
C PHE A 100 11.40 35.88 9.41
N ASN A 101 11.31 36.93 10.23
CA ASN A 101 11.56 38.32 9.85
C ASN A 101 12.92 38.75 10.40
N VAL A 102 13.88 39.03 9.53
CA VAL A 102 15.28 39.27 9.91
C VAL A 102 15.73 40.64 9.40
N HIS A 103 15.66 41.64 10.27
CA HIS A 103 16.08 43.03 9.98
C HIS A 103 17.21 43.53 10.89
N ALA A 104 17.69 42.73 11.84
CA ALA A 104 18.80 43.12 12.70
C ALA A 104 20.17 42.86 12.05
N GLU A 105 21.08 43.82 12.23
CA GLU A 105 22.47 43.72 11.77
C GLU A 105 23.23 42.56 12.46
N LYS A 106 22.81 42.15 13.66
CA LYS A 106 23.36 41.01 14.40
C LYS A 106 22.25 40.18 15.01
N VAL A 107 22.00 39.04 14.40
CA VAL A 107 21.01 38.08 14.89
C VAL A 107 21.70 36.83 15.43
N TYR A 108 21.39 36.50 16.68
CA TYR A 108 21.86 35.28 17.34
C TYR A 108 20.68 34.35 17.59
N PHE A 109 20.44 33.43 16.66
CA PHE A 109 19.53 32.33 16.90
C PHE A 109 20.20 31.28 17.76
N ASN A 110 19.67 31.08 18.97
CA ASN A 110 20.05 29.93 19.75
C ASN A 110 19.20 28.73 19.28
N THR A 111 19.74 27.98 18.31
CA THR A 111 19.05 26.85 17.65
C THR A 111 18.54 25.79 18.62
N ASP A 112 19.17 25.68 19.78
CA ASP A 112 18.83 24.73 20.83
C ASP A 112 17.41 24.94 21.40
N GLN A 113 16.79 26.09 21.12
CA GLN A 113 15.43 26.41 21.57
C GLN A 113 14.34 25.94 20.59
N PHE A 114 14.70 25.58 19.36
CA PHE A 114 13.75 25.20 18.32
C PHE A 114 13.93 23.73 17.93
N GLU A 115 13.30 22.83 18.69
CA GLU A 115 13.10 21.43 18.28
C GLU A 115 12.00 21.34 17.20
N ILE A 116 12.29 21.88 16.01
CA ILE A 116 11.39 21.85 14.86
C ILE A 116 11.80 20.70 13.93
N ASN A 117 10.81 20.00 13.36
CA ASN A 117 11.08 18.96 12.36
C ASN A 117 11.90 19.52 11.17
N PRO A 118 13.03 18.89 10.77
CA PRO A 118 13.84 19.29 9.61
C PRO A 118 13.13 19.35 8.24
N HIS A 119 11.93 18.77 8.13
CA HIS A 119 11.06 18.83 6.94
C HIS A 119 10.10 20.03 6.92
N THR A 120 10.06 20.80 8.01
CA THR A 120 9.33 22.05 8.09
C THR A 120 9.80 23.01 6.99
N ARG A 121 8.85 23.70 6.36
CA ARG A 121 9.13 24.74 5.37
C ARG A 121 9.56 26.00 6.10
N ILE A 122 10.68 26.59 5.72
CA ILE A 122 11.20 27.82 6.34
C ILE A 122 11.32 28.93 5.31
N LEU A 123 10.55 30.00 5.51
CA LEU A 123 10.64 31.24 4.76
C LEU A 123 11.37 32.28 5.61
N ILE A 124 12.43 32.90 5.07
CA ILE A 124 13.17 33.96 5.76
C ILE A 124 12.99 35.26 4.97
N LEU A 125 12.26 36.20 5.54
CA LEU A 125 12.17 37.58 5.06
C LEU A 125 13.35 38.35 5.62
N PHE A 126 14.11 39.04 4.75
CA PHE A 126 15.28 39.79 5.18
C PHE A 126 15.56 40.98 4.26
N GLU A 127 16.36 41.94 4.72
CA GLU A 127 16.89 43.03 3.90
C GLU A 127 18.31 42.71 3.41
N LEU A 128 18.68 43.18 2.20
CA LEU A 128 20.02 42.98 1.66
C LEU A 128 21.14 43.48 2.59
N ASP A 129 20.91 44.56 3.31
CA ASP A 129 21.87 45.10 4.29
C ASP A 129 22.11 44.13 5.47
N SER A 130 21.12 43.28 5.77
CA SER A 130 21.18 42.24 6.80
C SER A 130 21.66 40.87 6.27
N MET A 131 22.07 40.78 5.00
CA MET A 131 22.47 39.52 4.35
C MET A 131 23.56 38.77 5.11
N TYR A 132 24.53 39.49 5.68
CA TYR A 132 25.59 38.87 6.49
C TYR A 132 25.02 38.12 7.70
N SER A 133 24.09 38.75 8.42
CA SER A 133 23.43 38.14 9.59
C SER A 133 22.59 36.93 9.22
N VAL A 134 21.91 36.98 8.07
CA VAL A 134 21.17 35.83 7.54
C VAL A 134 22.12 34.67 7.23
N VAL A 135 23.25 34.91 6.55
CA VAL A 135 24.21 33.85 6.22
C VAL A 135 24.81 33.22 7.48
N VAL A 136 25.16 34.03 8.48
CA VAL A 136 25.69 33.53 9.76
C VAL A 136 24.64 32.70 10.49
N THR A 137 23.41 33.20 10.55
CA THR A 137 22.25 32.50 11.11
C THR A 137 22.02 31.17 10.43
N LEU A 138 21.99 31.15 9.10
CA LEU A 138 21.79 29.95 8.30
C LEU A 138 22.88 28.92 8.60
N ARG A 139 24.15 29.34 8.63
CA ARG A 139 25.24 28.43 9.01
C ARG A 139 25.05 27.84 10.39
N ALA A 140 24.60 28.63 11.36
CA ALA A 140 24.31 28.14 12.71
C ALA A 140 23.15 27.11 12.70
N PHE A 141 22.05 27.41 12.01
CA PHE A 141 20.93 26.46 11.81
C PHE A 141 21.40 25.14 11.20
N PHE A 142 22.19 25.21 10.13
CA PHE A 142 22.70 24.03 9.43
C PHE A 142 23.78 23.26 10.21
N LEU A 143 24.40 23.87 11.24
CA LEU A 143 25.34 23.17 12.12
C LEU A 143 24.63 22.21 13.07
N GLY A 144 23.41 22.56 13.52
CA GLY A 144 22.60 21.74 14.41
C GLY A 144 21.59 20.85 13.68
N THR A 145 20.85 21.43 12.73
CA THR A 145 19.70 20.79 12.06
C THR A 145 19.69 21.09 10.57
N HIS A 146 19.72 20.06 9.74
CA HIS A 146 19.68 20.21 8.28
C HIS A 146 18.24 20.36 7.78
N PHE A 147 17.77 21.61 7.68
CA PHE A 147 16.47 21.88 7.06
C PHE A 147 16.52 21.64 5.56
N THR A 148 15.53 20.89 5.08
CA THR A 148 15.50 20.43 3.68
C THR A 148 14.71 21.33 2.73
N ARG A 149 13.97 22.30 3.29
CA ARG A 149 13.03 23.15 2.56
C ARG A 149 13.10 24.57 3.10
N MET A 150 14.05 25.34 2.60
CA MET A 150 14.30 26.69 3.07
C MET A 150 14.51 27.65 1.92
N ILE A 151 13.92 28.83 2.03
CA ILE A 151 14.10 29.90 1.06
C ILE A 151 14.19 31.24 1.77
N CYS A 152 15.08 32.11 1.29
CA CYS A 152 15.15 33.49 1.72
C CYS A 152 14.47 34.36 0.66
N LEU A 153 13.65 35.31 1.10
CA LEU A 153 12.98 36.29 0.26
C LEU A 153 13.43 37.67 0.73
N GLU A 154 14.05 38.40 -0.18
CA GLU A 154 14.47 39.76 0.06
C GLU A 154 13.22 40.67 0.11
N SER A 155 13.14 41.51 1.14
CA SER A 155 11.92 42.20 1.57
C SER A 155 11.56 43.43 0.72
N THR A 156 12.51 44.01 0.00
CA THR A 156 12.30 45.26 -0.76
C THR A 156 12.05 45.03 -2.25
N ASP A 157 12.91 44.27 -2.91
CA ASP A 157 12.97 43.98 -4.34
C ASP A 157 12.31 42.64 -4.73
N MET A 158 11.92 41.81 -3.75
CA MET A 158 11.30 40.49 -3.99
C MET A 158 12.23 39.51 -4.72
N VAL A 159 13.50 39.47 -4.31
CA VAL A 159 14.48 38.50 -4.84
C VAL A 159 14.45 37.23 -4.01
N PHE A 160 14.24 36.09 -4.67
CA PHE A 160 14.25 34.77 -4.03
C PHE A 160 15.65 34.20 -4.03
N ILE A 161 16.10 33.71 -2.88
CA ILE A 161 17.41 33.09 -2.73
C ILE A 161 17.22 31.67 -2.19
N ARG A 162 17.65 30.68 -2.97
CA ARG A 162 17.64 29.28 -2.52
C ARG A 162 18.83 29.00 -1.63
N VAL A 163 18.57 28.41 -0.48
CA VAL A 163 19.60 27.99 0.48
C VAL A 163 20.02 26.56 0.15
N GLY A 164 21.30 26.37 -0.14
CA GLY A 164 21.90 25.06 -0.36
C GLY A 164 22.20 24.30 0.94
N PHE A 165 22.61 23.05 0.81
CA PHE A 165 22.89 22.12 1.93
C PHE A 165 23.83 22.62 3.03
N ASN A 166 24.71 23.57 2.71
CA ASN A 166 25.71 24.08 3.64
C ASN A 166 25.29 25.42 4.28
N GLY A 167 24.00 25.79 4.18
CA GLY A 167 23.52 27.12 4.58
C GLY A 167 24.05 28.25 3.69
N THR A 168 24.57 27.93 2.51
CA THR A 168 25.07 28.90 1.53
C THR A 168 24.00 29.24 0.50
N PHE A 169 24.00 30.44 -0.03
CA PHE A 169 23.11 30.82 -1.13
C PHE A 169 23.58 30.18 -2.44
N ASP A 170 22.66 29.52 -3.13
CA ASP A 170 22.97 28.70 -4.31
C ASP A 170 22.51 29.39 -5.61
N SER A 171 21.32 29.99 -5.60
CA SER A 171 20.74 30.68 -6.76
C SER A 171 19.86 31.86 -6.35
N PHE A 172 19.84 32.89 -7.22
CA PHE A 172 19.00 34.07 -7.12
C PHE A 172 17.95 34.02 -8.23
N LEU A 173 16.68 34.18 -7.87
CA LEU A 173 15.55 34.09 -8.80
C LEU A 173 14.70 35.36 -8.66
N GLY A 174 14.33 35.98 -9.78
CA GLY A 174 13.49 37.20 -9.76
C GLY A 174 12.00 36.93 -9.53
N TYR A 175 11.57 35.69 -9.71
CA TYR A 175 10.21 35.24 -9.44
C TYR A 175 10.21 33.73 -9.20
N LEU A 176 9.34 33.26 -8.31
CA LEU A 176 9.15 31.84 -8.05
C LEU A 176 7.67 31.59 -7.78
N GLU A 177 7.09 30.55 -8.38
CA GLU A 177 5.70 30.17 -8.08
C GLU A 177 5.60 29.57 -6.67
N PRO A 178 4.49 29.79 -5.93
CA PRO A 178 4.30 29.19 -4.60
C PRO A 178 4.47 27.67 -4.53
N SER A 179 4.14 26.97 -5.62
CA SER A 179 4.32 25.51 -5.78
C SER A 179 5.79 25.07 -5.76
N GLU A 180 6.69 25.93 -6.23
CA GLU A 180 8.13 25.67 -6.35
C GLU A 180 8.96 26.28 -5.21
N LEU A 181 8.30 27.05 -4.33
CA LEU A 181 8.92 27.82 -3.25
C LEU A 181 9.75 26.94 -2.31
N PHE A 182 9.24 25.75 -2.01
CA PHE A 182 9.85 24.80 -1.06
C PHE A 182 10.27 23.49 -1.71
N LYS A 183 10.99 23.59 -2.84
CA LYS A 183 11.61 22.41 -3.46
C LYS A 183 12.60 21.78 -2.47
N ASN A 184 12.45 20.48 -2.23
CA ASN A 184 13.34 19.76 -1.32
C ASN A 184 14.76 19.74 -1.91
N ILE A 185 15.73 20.24 -1.16
CA ILE A 185 17.15 20.26 -1.56
C ILE A 185 17.67 18.85 -1.84
N LEU A 186 17.09 17.81 -1.22
CA LEU A 186 17.44 16.41 -1.44
C LEU A 186 17.16 15.90 -2.86
N TYR A 187 16.33 16.59 -3.65
CA TYR A 187 16.10 16.20 -5.05
C TYR A 187 17.30 16.46 -5.97
N ASP A 188 18.21 17.36 -5.58
CA ASP A 188 19.40 17.69 -6.35
C ASP A 188 20.65 17.59 -5.47
N MET A 189 20.94 16.37 -5.03
CA MET A 189 22.09 16.13 -4.18
C MET A 189 23.43 16.21 -4.92
N GLY A 190 23.45 16.14 -6.26
CA GLY A 190 24.69 16.24 -7.05
C GLY A 190 25.83 15.31 -6.60
N GLY A 191 25.51 14.15 -6.03
CA GLY A 191 26.50 13.21 -5.47
C GLY A 191 27.10 13.59 -4.10
N ARG A 192 26.53 14.57 -3.39
CA ARG A 192 27.00 15.02 -2.07
C ARG A 192 26.71 14.00 -0.97
N THR A 193 27.56 13.98 0.06
CA THR A 193 27.43 13.07 1.21
C THR A 193 26.23 13.43 2.09
N ILE A 194 25.38 12.45 2.40
CA ILE A 194 24.27 12.63 3.35
C ILE A 194 24.84 12.66 4.77
N GLY A 195 24.71 13.81 5.43
CA GLY A 195 24.94 13.92 6.87
C GLY A 195 23.73 13.38 7.64
N TYR A 196 23.95 12.40 8.50
CA TYR A 196 22.91 11.94 9.42
C TYR A 196 22.91 12.84 10.65
N SER A 197 21.79 13.50 10.91
CA SER A 197 21.53 14.17 12.18
C SER A 197 20.78 13.20 13.09
N GLY A 198 21.24 13.06 14.33
CA GLY A 198 20.63 12.21 15.33
C GLY A 198 20.93 12.73 16.72
N SER A 199 19.93 12.70 17.61
CA SER A 199 20.09 13.11 19.01
C SER A 199 21.07 12.23 19.78
N ALA A 200 21.25 10.98 19.35
CA ALA A 200 22.18 10.02 19.93
C ALA A 200 23.36 9.74 18.99
N ARG A 201 24.57 9.58 19.56
CA ARG A 201 25.74 9.11 18.81
C ARG A 201 25.46 7.73 18.22
N VAL A 202 25.45 7.64 16.90
CA VAL A 202 25.35 6.38 16.16
C VAL A 202 26.54 5.49 16.52
N SER A 203 26.29 4.22 16.84
CA SER A 203 27.39 3.31 17.18
C SER A 203 28.35 3.12 16.00
N PRO A 204 29.66 2.97 16.23
CA PRO A 204 30.63 2.78 15.16
C PRO A 204 30.32 1.59 14.25
N LYS A 205 29.66 0.55 14.77
CA LYS A 205 29.25 -0.63 14.00
C LYS A 205 28.16 -0.28 12.97
N HIS A 206 27.14 0.48 13.37
CA HIS A 206 26.10 0.93 12.44
C HIS A 206 26.67 1.93 11.44
N MET A 207 27.58 2.81 11.87
CA MET A 207 28.23 3.75 10.96
C MET A 207 29.09 3.04 9.91
N ASN A 208 29.85 2.02 10.30
CA ASN A 208 30.61 1.20 9.35
C ASN A 208 29.69 0.40 8.43
N TRP A 209 28.64 -0.24 8.96
CA TRP A 209 27.68 -0.98 8.14
C TRP A 209 27.01 -0.07 7.11
N MET A 210 26.48 1.09 7.54
CA MET A 210 25.84 2.06 6.66
C MET A 210 26.81 2.61 5.62
N LYS A 211 28.06 2.89 6.00
CA LYS A 211 29.08 3.38 5.09
C LYS A 211 29.45 2.34 4.03
N GLU A 212 29.68 1.09 4.43
CA GLU A 212 30.01 0.01 3.51
C GLU A 212 28.84 -0.35 2.58
N THR A 213 27.60 -0.39 3.09
CA THR A 213 26.42 -0.66 2.25
C THR A 213 26.09 0.50 1.31
N ALA A 214 26.15 1.75 1.78
CA ALA A 214 25.96 2.92 0.92
C ALA A 214 27.06 3.09 -0.13
N CYS A 215 28.28 2.60 0.13
CA CYS A 215 29.34 2.56 -0.87
C CYS A 215 29.14 1.45 -1.92
N LEU A 216 28.43 0.37 -1.58
CA LEU A 216 28.26 -0.77 -2.49
C LEU A 216 27.06 -0.63 -3.45
N PHE A 217 25.98 0.02 -3.00
CA PHE A 217 24.75 0.17 -3.77
C PHE A 217 24.18 1.58 -3.63
N SER A 218 24.00 2.25 -4.77
CA SER A 218 23.32 3.55 -4.87
C SER A 218 21.79 3.38 -4.80
N ASN A 219 21.29 2.21 -5.21
CA ASN A 219 19.89 1.83 -5.17
C ASN A 219 19.61 0.71 -4.16
N ASP A 220 18.43 0.74 -3.53
CA ASP A 220 17.97 -0.36 -2.69
C ASP A 220 17.59 -1.55 -3.58
N PRO A 221 18.22 -2.72 -3.38
CA PRO A 221 18.06 -3.80 -4.34
C PRO A 221 16.70 -4.47 -4.31
N THR A 222 16.05 -4.47 -3.16
CA THR A 222 14.71 -5.02 -3.00
C THR A 222 13.66 -4.10 -3.61
N LEU A 223 13.74 -2.79 -3.34
CA LEU A 223 12.78 -1.82 -3.87
C LEU A 223 12.90 -1.66 -5.39
N LEU A 224 14.12 -1.68 -5.93
CA LEU A 224 14.32 -1.56 -7.37
C LEU A 224 13.77 -2.79 -8.10
N VAL A 225 14.11 -4.00 -7.65
CA VAL A 225 13.83 -5.24 -8.38
C VAL A 225 12.38 -5.68 -8.23
N ILE A 226 11.80 -5.53 -7.04
CA ILE A 226 10.43 -5.99 -6.75
C ILE A 226 9.42 -4.87 -7.02
N CYS A 227 9.71 -3.65 -6.58
CA CYS A 227 8.77 -2.53 -6.64
C CYS A 227 9.00 -1.60 -7.84
N GLY A 228 10.08 -1.77 -8.60
CA GLY A 228 10.44 -0.88 -9.71
C GLY A 228 10.84 0.52 -9.27
N PHE A 229 11.16 0.73 -7.99
CA PHE A 229 11.45 2.05 -7.44
C PHE A 229 12.93 2.40 -7.62
N GLU A 230 13.21 3.25 -8.61
CA GLU A 230 14.55 3.81 -8.85
C GLU A 230 14.79 5.04 -7.97
N ARG A 231 15.75 4.95 -7.04
CA ARG A 231 16.18 6.10 -6.22
C ARG A 231 17.26 6.93 -6.93
N HIS A 232 18.13 6.25 -7.69
CA HIS A 232 19.12 6.80 -8.59
C HIS A 232 18.97 6.13 -9.95
N SER A 233 19.09 6.90 -11.04
CA SER A 233 18.97 6.34 -12.38
C SER A 233 19.99 5.22 -12.58
N LEU A 234 19.51 4.03 -12.95
CA LEU A 234 20.36 2.85 -13.17
C LEU A 234 21.44 3.13 -14.24
N HIS A 235 21.20 4.08 -15.15
CA HIS A 235 22.17 4.52 -16.15
C HIS A 235 23.42 5.16 -15.55
N THR A 236 23.30 5.79 -14.38
CA THR A 236 24.41 6.45 -13.68
C THR A 236 25.14 5.56 -12.67
N ALA A 237 24.60 4.37 -12.37
CA ALA A 237 25.19 3.44 -11.42
C ALA A 237 26.51 2.81 -11.91
N ASP A 238 27.32 2.32 -10.97
CA ASP A 238 28.57 1.62 -11.27
C ASP A 238 28.33 0.31 -12.06
N VAL A 239 29.32 -0.14 -12.83
CA VAL A 239 29.21 -1.32 -13.69
C VAL A 239 28.91 -2.59 -12.88
N LYS A 240 29.47 -2.70 -11.67
CA LYS A 240 29.22 -3.83 -10.76
C LYS A 240 27.78 -3.84 -10.26
N GLU A 241 27.28 -2.67 -9.86
CA GLU A 241 25.89 -2.48 -9.41
C GLU A 241 24.92 -2.81 -10.56
N LYS A 242 25.19 -2.33 -11.77
CA LYS A 242 24.43 -2.66 -12.98
C LYS A 242 24.39 -4.16 -13.28
N LEU A 243 25.53 -4.84 -13.20
CA LEU A 243 25.61 -6.28 -13.47
C LEU A 243 24.79 -7.09 -12.46
N LEU A 244 24.89 -6.73 -11.18
CA LEU A 244 24.14 -7.38 -10.11
C LEU A 244 22.64 -7.12 -10.25
N PHE A 245 22.24 -5.88 -10.54
CA PHE A 245 20.84 -5.54 -10.78
C PHE A 245 20.26 -6.19 -12.01
N LEU A 246 21.01 -6.22 -13.12
CA LEU A 246 20.58 -6.91 -14.33
C LEU A 246 20.31 -8.39 -14.05
N SER A 247 21.20 -9.06 -13.31
CA SER A 247 21.02 -10.46 -12.91
C SER A 247 19.76 -10.65 -12.06
N LEU A 248 19.55 -9.79 -11.06
CA LEU A 248 18.36 -9.82 -10.21
C LEU A 248 17.07 -9.55 -11.00
N ILE A 249 17.06 -8.54 -11.87
CA ILE A 249 15.92 -8.19 -12.72
C ILE A 249 15.56 -9.37 -13.62
N ILE A 250 16.54 -10.00 -14.28
CA ILE A 250 16.31 -11.18 -15.12
C ILE A 250 15.74 -12.34 -14.28
N PHE A 251 16.32 -12.60 -13.11
CA PHE A 251 15.84 -13.66 -12.22
C PHE A 251 14.39 -13.43 -11.78
N PHE A 252 14.07 -12.25 -11.27
CA PHE A 252 12.71 -11.92 -10.82
C PHE A 252 11.72 -11.87 -11.96
N PHE A 253 12.12 -11.37 -13.13
CA PHE A 253 11.28 -11.42 -14.33
C PHE A 253 10.88 -12.87 -14.70
N LEU A 254 11.85 -13.78 -14.72
CA LEU A 254 11.58 -15.20 -14.97
C LEU A 254 10.68 -15.82 -13.89
N MET A 255 10.94 -15.50 -12.62
CA MET A 255 10.14 -16.00 -11.50
C MET A 255 8.70 -15.47 -11.53
N THR A 256 8.49 -14.18 -11.82
CA THR A 256 7.17 -13.57 -11.93
C THR A 256 6.39 -14.18 -13.10
N ASN A 257 7.01 -14.36 -14.26
CA ASN A 257 6.36 -15.01 -15.41
C ASN A 257 5.95 -16.46 -15.11
N ALA A 258 6.83 -17.24 -14.46
CA ALA A 258 6.53 -18.62 -14.07
C ALA A 258 5.39 -18.66 -13.03
N TYR A 259 5.39 -17.73 -12.08
CA TYR A 259 4.37 -17.61 -11.06
C TYR A 259 3.02 -17.18 -11.65
N GLU A 260 3.01 -16.19 -12.54
CA GLU A 260 1.82 -15.71 -13.25
C GLU A 260 1.18 -16.85 -14.05
N THR A 261 1.97 -17.57 -14.85
CA THR A 261 1.49 -18.72 -15.63
C THR A 261 0.84 -19.77 -14.71
N ARG A 262 1.46 -20.03 -13.56
CA ARG A 262 0.97 -21.02 -12.60
C ARG A 262 -0.31 -20.55 -11.88
N ILE A 263 -0.40 -19.28 -11.50
CA ILE A 263 -1.63 -18.70 -10.94
C ILE A 263 -2.75 -18.72 -11.96
N ILE A 264 -2.49 -18.30 -13.20
CA ILE A 264 -3.50 -18.31 -14.27
C ILE A 264 -4.00 -19.73 -14.48
N SER A 265 -3.11 -20.73 -14.49
CA SER A 265 -3.51 -22.14 -14.53
C SER A 265 -4.41 -22.53 -13.36
N PHE A 266 -4.10 -22.11 -12.13
CA PHE A 266 -4.95 -22.36 -10.96
C PHE A 266 -6.27 -21.57 -10.96
N MET A 267 -6.30 -20.42 -11.62
CA MET A 267 -7.52 -19.62 -11.81
C MET A 267 -8.44 -20.23 -12.88
N ILE A 268 -7.87 -20.81 -13.94
CA ILE A 268 -8.61 -21.53 -14.98
C ILE A 268 -9.13 -22.86 -14.44
N GLU A 269 -8.28 -23.61 -13.73
CA GLU A 269 -8.60 -24.94 -13.21
C GLU A 269 -8.40 -24.95 -11.69
N LYS A 270 -9.41 -24.43 -10.97
CA LYS A 270 -9.39 -24.40 -9.50
C LYS A 270 -9.25 -25.85 -9.00
N PRO A 271 -8.19 -26.17 -8.22
CA PRO A 271 -7.95 -27.54 -7.78
C PRO A 271 -9.21 -28.04 -7.08
N SER A 272 -9.76 -29.13 -7.62
CA SER A 272 -10.94 -29.75 -7.03
C SER A 272 -10.59 -30.25 -5.64
N ILE A 273 -11.57 -30.18 -4.73
CA ILE A 273 -11.48 -30.80 -3.40
C ILE A 273 -11.00 -32.24 -3.60
N HIS A 274 -10.19 -32.74 -2.65
CA HIS A 274 -9.63 -34.09 -2.70
C HIS A 274 -10.67 -35.11 -3.23
N LYS A 275 -10.42 -35.61 -4.44
CA LYS A 275 -11.30 -36.58 -5.11
C LYS A 275 -11.21 -37.88 -4.32
N ILE A 276 -12.29 -38.30 -3.69
CA ILE A 276 -12.48 -39.67 -3.19
C ILE A 276 -12.30 -40.61 -4.39
N ARG A 277 -11.32 -41.52 -4.34
CA ARG A 277 -11.00 -42.45 -5.43
C ARG A 277 -11.43 -43.88 -5.12
N THR A 278 -11.43 -44.24 -3.84
CA THR A 278 -11.71 -45.60 -3.38
C THR A 278 -13.02 -45.68 -2.62
N LEU A 279 -13.58 -46.88 -2.57
CA LEU A 279 -14.76 -47.18 -1.77
C LEU A 279 -14.49 -46.99 -0.27
N GLN A 280 -13.26 -47.27 0.16
CA GLN A 280 -12.84 -47.10 1.54
C GLN A 280 -12.82 -45.62 1.94
N GLU A 281 -12.24 -44.75 1.10
CA GLU A 281 -12.29 -43.29 1.31
C GLU A 281 -13.74 -42.77 1.31
N LEU A 282 -14.62 -43.37 0.50
CA LEU A 282 -16.05 -43.02 0.52
C LEU A 282 -16.69 -43.36 1.87
N ILE A 283 -16.41 -44.54 2.42
CA ILE A 283 -16.91 -44.96 3.74
C ILE A 283 -16.36 -44.04 4.84
N GLU A 284 -15.07 -43.71 4.79
CA GLU A 284 -14.41 -42.84 5.76
C GLU A 284 -14.88 -41.38 5.66
N SER A 285 -15.33 -40.93 4.49
CA SER A 285 -15.86 -39.57 4.29
C SER A 285 -17.16 -39.30 5.05
N GLY A 286 -17.88 -40.35 5.47
CA GLY A 286 -19.17 -40.23 6.16
C GLY A 286 -20.32 -39.71 5.28
N LEU A 287 -20.12 -39.56 3.97
CA LEU A 287 -21.19 -39.28 3.01
C LEU A 287 -22.23 -40.39 3.07
N ARG A 288 -23.51 -40.12 2.77
CA ARG A 288 -24.52 -41.19 2.64
C ARG A 288 -24.54 -41.72 1.21
N LEU A 289 -24.75 -43.03 1.05
CA LEU A 289 -24.85 -43.70 -0.25
C LEU A 289 -26.31 -43.95 -0.59
N ALA A 290 -26.85 -43.15 -1.49
CA ALA A 290 -28.21 -43.24 -2.00
C ALA A 290 -28.35 -44.37 -3.02
N ALA A 291 -29.26 -45.30 -2.76
CA ALA A 291 -29.55 -46.44 -3.61
C ALA A 291 -31.01 -46.88 -3.49
N GLU A 292 -31.59 -47.42 -4.56
CA GLU A 292 -32.93 -48.00 -4.53
C GLU A 292 -32.90 -49.37 -3.84
N LYS A 293 -33.55 -49.48 -2.69
CA LYS A 293 -33.52 -50.69 -1.86
C LYS A 293 -34.15 -51.89 -2.56
N VAL A 294 -35.25 -51.68 -3.29
CA VAL A 294 -35.99 -52.76 -3.96
C VAL A 294 -35.14 -53.44 -5.03
N SER A 295 -34.37 -52.67 -5.81
CA SER A 295 -33.54 -53.21 -6.88
C SER A 295 -32.14 -53.65 -6.41
N LYS A 296 -31.67 -53.16 -5.25
CA LYS A 296 -30.30 -53.38 -4.72
C LYS A 296 -30.27 -54.02 -3.33
N ILE A 297 -31.13 -55.01 -3.07
CA ILE A 297 -31.19 -55.71 -1.78
C ILE A 297 -29.82 -56.24 -1.31
N ALA A 298 -29.00 -56.77 -2.23
CA ALA A 298 -27.67 -57.26 -1.93
C ALA A 298 -26.74 -56.17 -1.35
N LEU A 299 -26.86 -54.92 -1.84
CA LEU A 299 -26.09 -53.79 -1.31
C LEU A 299 -26.53 -53.43 0.12
N PHE A 300 -27.84 -53.46 0.38
CA PHE A 300 -28.41 -53.18 1.72
C PHE A 300 -28.10 -54.25 2.76
N ASN A 301 -27.79 -55.46 2.32
CA ASN A 301 -27.38 -56.56 3.20
C ASN A 301 -25.85 -56.62 3.41
N ASP A 302 -25.07 -55.83 2.67
CA ASP A 302 -23.61 -55.81 2.82
C ASP A 302 -23.22 -55.01 4.08
N PRO A 303 -22.57 -55.64 5.07
CA PRO A 303 -22.22 -54.99 6.33
C PRO A 303 -21.26 -53.81 6.16
N ARG A 304 -20.50 -53.74 5.05
CA ARG A 304 -19.56 -52.64 4.78
C ARG A 304 -20.25 -51.30 4.61
N PHE A 305 -21.51 -51.30 4.16
CA PHE A 305 -22.30 -50.08 3.94
C PHE A 305 -23.33 -49.83 5.05
N SER A 306 -23.29 -50.62 6.12
CA SER A 306 -24.23 -50.50 7.23
C SER A 306 -24.16 -49.11 7.86
N GLY A 307 -25.31 -48.43 7.93
CA GLY A 307 -25.43 -47.08 8.50
C GLY A 307 -25.13 -45.93 7.53
N MET A 308 -24.61 -46.20 6.33
CA MET A 308 -24.33 -45.20 5.30
C MET A 308 -25.44 -45.13 4.23
N LEU A 309 -26.20 -46.20 4.05
CA LEU A 309 -27.18 -46.32 2.96
C LEU A 309 -28.43 -45.47 3.18
N LEU A 310 -28.86 -44.79 2.12
CA LEU A 310 -30.10 -44.02 2.04
C LEU A 310 -31.02 -44.67 1.00
N ASP A 311 -32.20 -45.11 1.44
CA ASP A 311 -33.22 -45.67 0.54
C ASP A 311 -33.94 -44.55 -0.23
N ILE A 312 -33.74 -44.53 -1.56
CA ILE A 312 -34.35 -43.56 -2.46
C ILE A 312 -35.46 -44.16 -3.34
N SER A 313 -36.02 -45.32 -2.97
CA SER A 313 -37.06 -45.99 -3.77
C SER A 313 -38.30 -45.13 -4.05
N ASN A 314 -38.54 -44.09 -3.24
CA ASN A 314 -39.68 -43.17 -3.38
C ASN A 314 -39.35 -41.87 -4.13
N HIS A 315 -38.11 -41.67 -4.58
CA HIS A 315 -37.65 -40.42 -5.20
C HIS A 315 -37.08 -40.68 -6.60
N SER A 316 -37.36 -39.77 -7.54
CA SER A 316 -36.72 -39.79 -8.85
C SER A 316 -35.22 -39.55 -8.70
N VAL A 317 -34.42 -40.49 -9.22
CA VAL A 317 -32.95 -40.49 -9.18
C VAL A 317 -32.34 -39.55 -10.22
N ASP A 318 -33.18 -38.82 -10.96
CA ASP A 318 -32.75 -37.98 -12.08
C ASP A 318 -32.03 -36.70 -11.63
N ASN A 319 -32.37 -36.19 -10.45
CA ASN A 319 -31.83 -34.97 -9.87
C ASN A 319 -30.94 -35.32 -8.68
N LEU A 320 -29.63 -35.29 -8.91
CA LEU A 320 -28.65 -35.54 -7.86
C LEU A 320 -28.62 -34.33 -6.91
N ASP A 321 -28.59 -34.59 -5.60
CA ASP A 321 -28.89 -33.58 -4.57
C ASP A 321 -27.73 -32.62 -4.22
N GLY A 322 -26.55 -32.85 -4.79
CA GLY A 322 -25.30 -32.18 -4.47
C GLY A 322 -24.67 -32.57 -3.14
N ILE A 323 -25.22 -33.55 -2.40
CA ILE A 323 -24.85 -33.84 -1.01
C ILE A 323 -24.46 -35.32 -0.83
N ASN A 324 -25.29 -36.24 -1.31
CA ASN A 324 -25.10 -37.67 -1.10
C ASN A 324 -24.38 -38.32 -2.29
N ALA A 325 -23.68 -39.42 -2.03
CA ALA A 325 -23.15 -40.28 -3.09
C ALA A 325 -24.27 -41.15 -3.66
N PHE A 326 -24.19 -41.54 -4.93
CA PHE A 326 -25.23 -42.34 -5.60
C PHE A 326 -24.65 -43.64 -6.14
N TYR A 327 -25.37 -44.73 -5.91
CA TYR A 327 -25.00 -46.06 -6.41
C TYR A 327 -25.81 -46.43 -7.65
N GLY A 328 -25.14 -46.84 -8.73
CA GLY A 328 -25.82 -47.36 -9.92
C GLY A 328 -24.86 -47.88 -10.98
N PRO A 329 -25.40 -48.42 -12.09
CA PRO A 329 -24.59 -48.88 -13.22
C PRO A 329 -23.76 -47.73 -13.82
N SER A 330 -22.51 -48.00 -14.22
CA SER A 330 -21.60 -46.97 -14.77
C SER A 330 -22.20 -46.24 -15.95
N SER A 331 -22.76 -46.97 -16.93
CA SER A 331 -23.37 -46.39 -18.13
C SER A 331 -24.50 -45.41 -17.79
N TYR A 332 -25.36 -45.79 -16.85
CA TYR A 332 -26.44 -44.94 -16.39
C TYR A 332 -25.92 -43.70 -15.64
N MET A 333 -24.92 -43.86 -14.78
CA MET A 333 -24.35 -42.75 -14.03
C MET A 333 -23.55 -41.79 -14.92
N GLU A 334 -22.86 -42.27 -15.95
CA GLU A 334 -22.16 -41.46 -16.95
C GLU A 334 -23.11 -40.51 -17.68
N ASP A 335 -24.29 -41.00 -18.04
CA ASP A 335 -25.32 -40.17 -18.65
C ASP A 335 -25.89 -39.16 -17.66
N ARG A 336 -26.12 -39.58 -16.40
CA ARG A 336 -26.66 -38.73 -15.33
C ARG A 336 -25.74 -37.56 -14.98
N ILE A 337 -24.45 -37.79 -14.79
CA ILE A 337 -23.51 -36.70 -14.43
C ILE A 337 -23.37 -35.67 -15.55
N ARG A 338 -23.66 -36.05 -16.80
CA ARG A 338 -23.66 -35.17 -17.98
C ARG A 338 -24.98 -34.44 -18.17
N MET A 339 -26.01 -34.78 -17.40
CA MET A 339 -27.30 -34.11 -17.53
C MET A 339 -27.20 -32.64 -17.11
N PRO A 340 -27.85 -31.72 -17.85
CA PRO A 340 -27.88 -30.30 -17.51
C PRO A 340 -28.30 -30.02 -16.06
N VAL A 341 -29.24 -30.78 -15.52
CA VAL A 341 -29.72 -30.60 -14.13
C VAL A 341 -28.64 -30.88 -13.07
N ASN A 342 -27.67 -31.75 -13.38
CA ASN A 342 -26.58 -32.15 -12.48
C ASN A 342 -25.27 -31.39 -12.75
N TYR A 343 -25.30 -30.41 -13.65
CA TYR A 343 -24.14 -29.57 -13.95
C TYR A 343 -24.15 -28.35 -13.02
N ASP A 344 -23.05 -28.13 -12.30
CA ASP A 344 -22.89 -26.94 -11.47
C ASP A 344 -22.50 -25.76 -12.37
N TYR A 345 -23.51 -24.99 -12.79
CA TYR A 345 -23.31 -23.82 -13.65
C TYR A 345 -22.53 -22.69 -12.96
N LYS A 346 -22.52 -22.62 -11.63
CA LYS A 346 -21.72 -21.62 -10.90
C LYS A 346 -20.23 -21.97 -10.97
N ARG A 347 -19.90 -23.26 -10.85
CA ARG A 347 -18.51 -23.75 -10.86
C ARG A 347 -18.04 -24.26 -12.22
N ARG A 348 -18.91 -24.26 -13.24
CA ARG A 348 -18.65 -24.74 -14.60
C ARG A 348 -18.04 -26.14 -14.66
N ARG A 349 -18.55 -27.05 -13.82
CA ARG A 349 -18.11 -28.44 -13.78
C ARG A 349 -19.26 -29.37 -13.45
N PRO A 350 -19.18 -30.66 -13.81
CA PRO A 350 -20.10 -31.66 -13.29
C PRO A 350 -20.13 -31.59 -11.76
N ALA A 351 -21.32 -31.57 -11.15
CA ALA A 351 -21.42 -31.56 -9.68
C ALA A 351 -20.96 -32.90 -9.06
N TYR A 352 -20.92 -33.94 -9.89
CA TYR A 352 -20.58 -35.30 -9.52
C TYR A 352 -19.51 -35.86 -10.43
N TYR A 353 -18.76 -36.82 -9.89
CA TYR A 353 -17.85 -37.66 -10.66
C TYR A 353 -18.06 -39.12 -10.26
N ILE A 354 -17.64 -40.02 -11.13
CA ILE A 354 -17.76 -41.47 -10.90
C ILE A 354 -16.47 -41.95 -10.23
N LEU A 355 -16.62 -42.80 -9.21
CA LEU A 355 -15.50 -43.47 -8.56
C LEU A 355 -14.83 -44.41 -9.54
N ASP A 356 -13.49 -44.41 -9.54
CA ASP A 356 -12.71 -45.24 -10.47
C ASP A 356 -12.80 -46.73 -10.06
N GLU A 357 -13.09 -47.01 -8.79
CA GLU A 357 -13.37 -48.35 -8.25
C GLU A 357 -14.84 -48.76 -8.49
N THR A 358 -15.05 -49.97 -9.04
CA THR A 358 -16.39 -50.51 -9.33
C THR A 358 -16.75 -51.66 -8.38
N ASN A 359 -18.00 -51.68 -7.88
CA ASN A 359 -18.52 -52.74 -7.00
C ASN A 359 -19.11 -53.91 -7.82
N GLY A 360 -18.29 -54.49 -8.68
CA GLY A 360 -18.64 -55.63 -9.53
C GLY A 360 -19.24 -55.27 -10.89
N MET A 361 -19.54 -56.30 -11.67
CA MET A 361 -20.12 -56.20 -13.01
C MET A 361 -21.56 -56.71 -12.97
N ALA A 362 -22.50 -55.87 -13.43
CA ALA A 362 -23.88 -56.27 -13.64
C ALA A 362 -24.11 -56.49 -15.14
N VAL A 363 -24.59 -57.67 -15.49
CA VAL A 363 -25.02 -57.99 -16.87
C VAL A 363 -26.53 -57.85 -16.91
N CYS A 364 -27.03 -56.96 -17.76
CA CYS A 364 -28.46 -56.86 -18.04
C CYS A 364 -28.89 -58.08 -18.87
N LEU A 365 -29.96 -58.73 -18.45
CA LEU A 365 -30.52 -59.89 -19.12
C LEU A 365 -31.98 -59.61 -19.47
N TYR A 366 -32.41 -60.07 -20.63
CA TYR A 366 -33.82 -60.11 -20.97
C TYR A 366 -34.47 -61.33 -20.31
N TRP A 367 -35.56 -61.10 -19.59
CA TRP A 367 -36.37 -62.17 -19.04
C TRP A 367 -37.29 -62.70 -20.13
N LEU A 368 -36.97 -63.88 -20.66
CA LEU A 368 -37.81 -64.64 -21.59
C LEU A 368 -38.33 -65.91 -20.89
N PRO A 369 -39.56 -66.36 -21.18
CA PRO A 369 -40.04 -67.65 -20.70
C PRO A 369 -39.11 -68.79 -21.14
N LEU A 370 -38.86 -69.75 -20.24
CA LEU A 370 -38.16 -70.98 -20.61
C LEU A 370 -38.94 -71.66 -21.75
N TYR A 371 -38.23 -71.99 -22.84
CA TYR A 371 -38.75 -72.65 -24.05
C TYR A 371 -39.56 -71.79 -25.03
N ASP A 372 -39.40 -70.47 -25.04
CA ASP A 372 -39.96 -69.66 -26.11
C ASP A 372 -39.25 -69.97 -27.45
N SER A 373 -40.02 -70.35 -28.48
CA SER A 373 -39.53 -70.56 -29.84
C SER A 373 -38.84 -69.34 -30.45
N LEU A 374 -39.11 -68.14 -29.93
CA LEU A 374 -38.51 -66.89 -30.37
C LEU A 374 -37.15 -66.62 -29.72
N MET A 375 -36.73 -67.39 -28.72
CA MET A 375 -35.51 -67.12 -27.95
C MET A 375 -34.26 -67.10 -28.86
N GLU A 376 -34.13 -68.06 -29.78
CA GLU A 376 -32.98 -68.14 -30.70
C GLU A 376 -32.99 -66.98 -31.70
N MET A 377 -34.18 -66.65 -32.24
CA MET A 377 -34.34 -65.52 -33.17
C MET A 377 -34.06 -64.18 -32.47
N PHE A 378 -34.51 -64.01 -31.23
CA PHE A 378 -34.26 -62.81 -30.43
C PHE A 378 -32.76 -62.65 -30.14
N TYR A 379 -32.10 -63.71 -29.67
CA TYR A 379 -30.66 -63.71 -29.43
C TYR A 379 -29.86 -63.36 -30.70
N TYR A 380 -30.18 -63.97 -31.84
CA TYR A 380 -29.54 -63.67 -33.13
C TYR A 380 -29.74 -62.19 -33.51
N THR A 381 -30.96 -61.67 -33.37
CA THR A 381 -31.30 -60.29 -33.71
C THR A 381 -30.59 -59.28 -32.80
N GLU A 382 -30.60 -59.52 -31.48
CA GLU A 382 -29.92 -58.68 -30.50
C GLU A 382 -28.42 -58.62 -30.80
N ARG A 383 -27.80 -59.76 -31.09
CA ARG A 383 -26.40 -59.84 -31.47
C ARG A 383 -26.09 -59.01 -32.71
N ILE A 384 -26.93 -59.08 -33.76
CA ILE A 384 -26.78 -58.23 -34.95
C ILE A 384 -26.87 -56.75 -34.56
N PHE A 385 -27.84 -56.35 -33.74
CA PHE A 385 -27.99 -54.96 -33.32
C PHE A 385 -26.81 -54.46 -32.48
N PHE A 386 -26.27 -55.32 -31.62
CA PHE A 386 -25.07 -55.05 -30.85
C PHE A 386 -23.84 -54.89 -31.76
N GLU A 387 -23.57 -55.87 -32.63
CA GLU A 387 -22.44 -55.87 -33.57
C GLU A 387 -22.52 -54.70 -34.57
N ALA A 388 -23.72 -54.32 -34.99
CA ALA A 388 -23.96 -53.14 -35.84
C ALA A 388 -23.87 -51.80 -35.06
N GLY A 389 -23.74 -51.83 -33.74
CA GLY A 389 -23.69 -50.63 -32.88
C GLY A 389 -25.03 -49.89 -32.75
N LEU A 390 -26.15 -50.50 -33.14
CA LEU A 390 -27.48 -49.89 -33.08
C LEU A 390 -27.92 -49.63 -31.63
N LEU A 391 -27.66 -50.57 -30.72
CA LEU A 391 -27.99 -50.41 -29.30
C LEU A 391 -27.30 -49.18 -28.69
N THR A 392 -25.98 -49.05 -28.90
CA THR A 392 -25.21 -47.89 -28.44
C THR A 392 -25.70 -46.58 -29.05
N LYS A 393 -26.05 -46.60 -30.35
CA LYS A 393 -26.61 -45.43 -31.02
C LYS A 393 -27.94 -45.02 -30.38
N TRP A 394 -28.85 -45.96 -30.15
CA TRP A 394 -30.17 -45.66 -29.56
C TRP A 394 -30.06 -45.13 -28.15
N THR A 395 -29.20 -45.70 -27.30
CA THR A 395 -28.92 -45.15 -25.96
C THR A 395 -28.44 -43.71 -26.05
N ARG A 396 -27.50 -43.41 -26.95
CA ARG A 396 -26.99 -42.05 -27.15
C ARG A 396 -28.08 -41.09 -27.66
N ASP A 397 -28.91 -41.54 -28.60
CA ASP A 397 -30.00 -40.74 -29.15
C ASP A 397 -31.07 -40.44 -28.08
N ASP A 398 -31.38 -41.41 -27.22
CA ASP A 398 -32.30 -41.24 -26.09
C ASP A 398 -31.74 -40.25 -25.05
N SER A 399 -30.49 -40.43 -24.62
CA SER A 399 -29.81 -39.51 -23.70
C SER A 399 -29.70 -38.08 -24.28
N ARG A 400 -29.52 -37.94 -25.60
CA ARG A 400 -29.53 -36.64 -26.30
C ARG A 400 -30.91 -36.01 -26.32
N ASN A 401 -31.95 -36.79 -26.60
CA ASN A 401 -33.33 -36.31 -26.60
C ASN A 401 -33.73 -35.83 -25.19
N PHE A 402 -33.43 -36.63 -24.18
CA PHE A 402 -33.73 -36.30 -22.78
C PHE A 402 -32.97 -35.06 -22.30
N SER A 403 -31.66 -34.97 -22.57
CA SER A 403 -30.87 -33.77 -22.23
C SER A 403 -31.38 -32.52 -22.96
N SER A 404 -31.76 -32.63 -24.23
CA SER A 404 -32.33 -31.50 -24.97
C SER A 404 -33.67 -31.02 -24.38
N TYR A 405 -34.50 -31.94 -23.89
CA TYR A 405 -35.73 -31.62 -23.18
C TYR A 405 -35.44 -30.88 -21.86
N GLN A 406 -34.47 -31.36 -21.09
CA GLN A 406 -34.06 -30.69 -19.84
C GLN A 406 -33.48 -29.29 -20.10
N VAL A 407 -32.63 -29.09 -21.10
CA VAL A 407 -32.12 -27.75 -21.45
C VAL A 407 -33.28 -26.80 -21.77
N ARG A 408 -34.29 -27.26 -22.53
CA ARG A 408 -35.48 -26.45 -22.83
C ARG A 408 -36.26 -26.12 -21.55
N LEU A 409 -36.39 -27.06 -20.63
CA LEU A 409 -37.07 -26.85 -19.35
C LEU A 409 -36.32 -25.87 -18.44
N LEU A 410 -35.00 -25.99 -18.32
CA LEU A 410 -34.15 -25.09 -17.53
C LEU A 410 -34.17 -23.68 -18.10
N ARG A 411 -34.13 -23.53 -19.43
CA ARG A 411 -34.25 -22.22 -20.10
C ARG A 411 -35.59 -21.55 -19.81
N ARG A 412 -36.69 -22.31 -19.70
CA ARG A 412 -38.00 -21.77 -19.32
C ARG A 412 -38.07 -21.31 -17.86
N ARG A 413 -37.16 -21.77 -16.99
CA ARG A 413 -37.09 -21.39 -15.58
C ARG A 413 -36.14 -20.20 -15.32
N ASP A 414 -35.79 -19.43 -16.36
CA ASP A 414 -34.96 -18.22 -16.28
C ASP A 414 -33.54 -18.44 -15.70
N LEU A 415 -33.01 -19.66 -15.79
CA LEU A 415 -31.58 -19.89 -15.61
C LEU A 415 -30.86 -19.34 -16.85
N ASN A 416 -30.60 -18.03 -16.85
CA ASN A 416 -29.80 -17.36 -17.87
C ASN A 416 -28.36 -17.85 -17.75
N PHE A 417 -28.02 -18.87 -18.53
CA PHE A 417 -26.67 -19.44 -18.63
C PHE A 417 -25.60 -18.41 -19.05
N ALA A 418 -26.03 -17.29 -19.63
CA ALA A 418 -25.17 -16.18 -20.01
C ALA A 418 -24.63 -15.38 -18.81
N ASP A 419 -25.30 -15.41 -17.65
CA ASP A 419 -24.90 -14.59 -16.48
C ASP A 419 -23.73 -15.20 -15.69
N PHE A 420 -23.38 -16.46 -15.99
CA PHE A 420 -22.22 -17.15 -15.40
C PHE A 420 -20.92 -16.91 -16.19
N GLN A 421 -20.83 -15.80 -16.94
CA GLN A 421 -19.64 -15.43 -17.70
C GLN A 421 -18.52 -14.92 -16.78
N ASP A 422 -17.50 -15.78 -16.57
CA ASP A 422 -16.12 -15.52 -16.11
C ASP A 422 -15.85 -14.17 -15.46
N ARG A 423 -16.49 -13.89 -14.33
CA ARG A 423 -16.03 -12.84 -13.43
C ARG A 423 -15.29 -13.53 -12.32
N LEU A 424 -13.99 -13.26 -12.22
CA LEU A 424 -13.24 -13.53 -11.00
C LEU A 424 -14.04 -12.97 -9.84
N GLY A 425 -14.44 -13.85 -8.92
CA GLY A 425 -15.12 -13.42 -7.71
C GLY A 425 -14.15 -12.64 -6.84
N PHE A 426 -14.69 -11.71 -6.03
CA PHE A 426 -13.91 -11.07 -4.97
C PHE A 426 -13.28 -12.12 -4.03
N ASP A 427 -13.99 -13.23 -3.83
CA ASP A 427 -13.55 -14.38 -3.04
C ASP A 427 -12.28 -15.06 -3.60
N ASP A 428 -12.07 -15.04 -4.91
CA ASP A 428 -10.87 -15.64 -5.52
C ASP A 428 -9.62 -14.77 -5.29
N MET A 429 -9.79 -13.47 -5.04
CA MET A 429 -8.71 -12.54 -4.66
C MET A 429 -8.52 -12.43 -3.14
N LEU A 430 -9.32 -13.13 -2.33
CA LEU A 430 -9.30 -13.05 -0.88
C LEU A 430 -7.91 -13.29 -0.27
N PRO A 431 -7.10 -14.27 -0.70
CA PRO A 431 -5.74 -14.43 -0.18
C PRO A 431 -4.84 -13.21 -0.43
N ALA A 432 -5.00 -12.54 -1.56
CA ALA A 432 -4.24 -11.32 -1.87
C ALA A 432 -4.65 -10.17 -0.95
N TRP A 433 -5.96 -10.00 -0.70
CA TRP A 433 -6.47 -9.01 0.25
C TRP A 433 -6.01 -9.30 1.69
N ILE A 434 -6.00 -10.57 2.11
CA ILE A 434 -5.46 -10.97 3.42
C ILE A 434 -3.98 -10.63 3.49
N ALA A 435 -3.19 -10.94 2.46
CA ALA A 435 -1.76 -10.62 2.45
C ALA A 435 -1.50 -9.11 2.55
N ILE A 436 -2.26 -8.30 1.80
CA ILE A 436 -2.21 -6.83 1.90
C ILE A 436 -2.61 -6.36 3.30
N GLY A 437 -3.70 -6.88 3.84
CA GLY A 437 -4.20 -6.52 5.18
C GLY A 437 -3.19 -6.85 6.28
N VAL A 438 -2.64 -8.07 6.26
CA VAL A 438 -1.59 -8.50 7.20
C VAL A 438 -0.33 -7.64 7.05
N GLY A 439 0.07 -7.33 5.82
CA GLY A 439 1.23 -6.46 5.55
C GLY A 439 1.03 -5.05 6.10
N LEU A 440 -0.14 -4.45 5.91
CA LEU A 440 -0.48 -3.13 6.43
C LEU A 440 -0.53 -3.11 7.96
N VAL A 441 -1.13 -4.13 8.59
CA VAL A 441 -1.18 -4.25 10.05
C VAL A 441 0.23 -4.42 10.64
N ALA A 442 1.06 -5.27 10.03
CA ALA A 442 2.45 -5.45 10.45
C ALA A 442 3.26 -4.15 10.30
N GLY A 443 3.12 -3.46 9.16
CA GLY A 443 3.76 -2.16 8.94
C GLY A 443 3.33 -1.11 9.94
N TRP A 444 2.03 -1.06 10.27
CA TRP A 444 1.49 -0.16 11.30
C TRP A 444 2.04 -0.48 12.69
N LEU A 445 2.15 -1.76 13.07
CA LEU A 445 2.73 -2.17 14.35
C LEU A 445 4.20 -1.78 14.48
N VAL A 446 4.99 -1.94 13.41
CA VAL A 446 6.40 -1.49 13.37
C VAL A 446 6.48 0.02 13.55
N PHE A 447 5.66 0.78 12.81
CA PHE A 447 5.60 2.24 12.91
C PHE A 447 5.25 2.72 14.33
N VAL A 448 4.24 2.11 14.96
CA VAL A 448 3.86 2.44 16.34
C VAL A 448 4.98 2.08 17.33
N GLY A 449 5.64 0.93 17.12
CA GLY A 449 6.80 0.51 17.91
C GLY A 449 7.96 1.50 17.84
N GLU A 450 8.29 1.97 16.64
CA GLU A 450 9.30 3.01 16.41
C GLU A 450 8.92 4.32 17.13
N LEU A 451 7.65 4.72 17.07
CA LEU A 451 7.14 5.93 17.71
C LEU A 451 7.22 5.84 19.24
N ILE A 452 6.90 4.69 19.83
CA ILE A 452 7.02 4.45 21.28
C ILE A 452 8.49 4.45 21.71
N LEU A 453 9.35 3.73 20.98
CA LEU A 453 10.79 3.71 21.27
C LEU A 453 11.38 5.12 21.20
N PHE A 454 11.01 5.90 20.18
CA PHE A 454 11.42 7.29 20.03
C PHE A 454 10.98 8.15 21.23
N ARG A 455 9.74 7.99 21.71
CA ARG A 455 9.25 8.69 22.92
C ARG A 455 9.97 8.25 24.20
N CYS A 456 10.21 6.95 24.38
CA CYS A 456 10.93 6.43 25.55
C CYS A 456 12.38 6.92 25.60
N PHE A 457 13.08 6.93 24.46
CA PHE A 457 14.42 7.52 24.36
C PHE A 457 14.41 9.00 24.70
N SER A 458 13.43 9.75 24.18
CA SER A 458 13.26 11.18 24.50
C SER A 458 13.01 11.42 26.01
N MET A 459 12.27 10.55 26.71
CA MET A 459 12.10 10.66 28.16
C MET A 459 13.37 10.29 28.95
N TYR A 460 14.13 9.30 28.50
CA TYR A 460 15.37 8.87 29.16
C TYR A 460 16.43 9.99 29.14
N ASP A 461 16.60 10.68 28.01
CA ASP A 461 17.53 11.82 27.94
C ASP A 461 17.11 12.96 28.88
N LYS A 462 15.80 13.24 28.99
CA LYS A 462 15.30 14.25 29.95
C LYS A 462 15.63 13.91 31.42
N THR A 463 15.70 12.62 31.79
CA THR A 463 16.07 12.24 33.17
C THR A 463 17.57 12.33 33.45
N LYS A 464 18.43 12.17 32.44
CA LYS A 464 19.87 12.33 32.59
C LYS A 464 20.28 13.79 32.82
N ASP A 465 19.60 14.73 32.20
CA ASP A 465 19.89 16.17 32.37
C ASP A 465 19.46 16.73 33.73
N VAL A 466 18.52 16.08 34.42
CA VAL A 466 18.13 16.48 35.79
C VAL A 466 19.12 15.93 36.83
N GLY A 467 19.76 14.79 36.56
CA GLY A 467 20.76 14.19 37.46
C GLY A 467 22.14 14.86 37.44
N SER A 468 22.51 15.54 36.35
CA SER A 468 23.82 16.20 36.22
C SER A 468 23.92 17.56 36.91
N LYS A 469 22.79 18.14 37.37
CA LYS A 469 22.75 19.43 38.08
C LYS A 469 22.76 19.34 39.61
N VAL A 470 22.85 18.15 40.21
CA VAL A 470 22.67 17.97 41.69
C VAL A 470 23.98 17.70 42.45
N TRP A 471 25.14 17.66 41.80
CA TRP A 471 26.44 17.49 42.48
C TRP A 471 27.41 18.62 42.16
N VAL A 472 27.10 19.83 42.64
CA VAL A 472 28.08 20.87 42.95
C VAL A 472 27.65 21.49 44.29
N LEU A 473 28.21 20.96 45.37
CA LEU A 473 28.24 21.58 46.70
C LEU A 473 29.68 21.57 47.18
#